data_AF-A0A9W7A1V2-F1
#
_entry.id   AF-A0A9W7A1V2-F1
#
_cell.length_a   1.000
_cell.length_b   1.000
_cell.length_c   1.000
_cell.angle_alpha   90.00
_cell.angle_beta   90.00
_cell.angle_gamma   90.00
#
_symmetry.space_group_name_H-M   'P 1'
#
loop_
_entity.id
_entity.type
_entity.pdbx_description
1 polymer ?
#
loop_
_entity_poly.entity_id
_entity_poly.type
_entity_poly.pdbx_seq_one_letter_code
_entity_poly.pdbx_strand_id
1 'polypeptide(L)'
;YLCSQYKAIRQDLTVQRVNTAFTVNVYETHGRIALENCDLNEFNQCQTQLKSLHYDQGSKNRDEFIAYGLLYACLIKEKGSAGEEGIIKALKEVESRRSDGNLGEELSHALSVRRSLASSNFPLFFSLYLSAPKMSAYIMDHMIPTVRVLAARVMVKAFKPSLGGAAAARMVGFYTEGGNEYEDTTAEEEISRGKKFLSSCGCIIVSCGKGTEWKVDTKNSAVHPPEDNDGEEEQP
;
A
#
# COMPACT_ATOMS: atom_id res chain seq x y z
N TYR A 1 9.75 -22.40 5.34
CA TYR A 1 9.36 -23.81 5.10
C TYR A 1 8.11 -23.93 4.21
N LEU A 2 6.97 -23.31 4.53
CA LEU A 2 5.76 -23.42 3.69
C LEU A 2 5.93 -22.82 2.28
N CYS A 3 6.53 -21.62 2.16
CA CYS A 3 6.83 -20.98 0.87
C CYS A 3 7.64 -21.91 -0.06
N SER A 4 8.71 -22.54 0.45
CA SER A 4 9.50 -23.51 -0.34
C SER A 4 8.73 -24.75 -0.77
N GLN A 5 7.81 -25.26 0.06
CA GLN A 5 6.96 -26.41 -0.30
C GLN A 5 6.00 -26.07 -1.44
N TYR A 6 5.30 -24.93 -1.32
CA TYR A 6 4.37 -24.48 -2.37
C TYR A 6 5.09 -24.13 -3.68
N LYS A 7 6.31 -23.59 -3.59
CA LYS A 7 7.16 -23.36 -4.76
C LYS A 7 7.48 -24.68 -5.48
N ALA A 8 7.86 -25.73 -4.75
CA ALA A 8 8.12 -27.05 -5.33
C ALA A 8 6.85 -27.64 -6.00
N ILE A 9 5.69 -27.55 -5.35
CA ILE A 9 4.42 -28.03 -5.91
C ILE A 9 4.07 -27.28 -7.21
N ARG A 10 4.20 -25.94 -7.24
CA ARG A 10 3.95 -25.14 -8.46
C ARG A 10 4.88 -25.51 -9.60
N GLN A 11 6.16 -25.76 -9.30
CA GLN A 11 7.14 -26.18 -10.30
C GLN A 11 6.75 -27.52 -10.92
N ASP A 12 6.37 -28.49 -10.09
CA ASP A 12 5.90 -29.80 -10.55
C ASP A 12 4.63 -29.69 -11.42
N LEU A 13 3.63 -28.94 -10.97
CA LEU A 13 2.40 -28.69 -11.75
C LEU A 13 2.69 -28.02 -13.10
N THR A 14 3.65 -27.11 -13.15
CA THR A 14 4.08 -26.44 -14.39
C THR A 14 4.74 -27.44 -15.34
N VAL A 15 5.64 -28.27 -14.84
CA VAL A 15 6.32 -29.31 -15.63
C VAL A 15 5.33 -30.32 -16.19
N GLN A 16 4.37 -30.76 -15.36
CA GLN A 16 3.34 -31.71 -15.76
C GLN A 16 2.21 -31.08 -16.60
N ARG A 17 2.22 -29.75 -16.78
CA ARG A 17 1.19 -28.97 -17.51
C ARG A 17 -0.22 -29.20 -16.97
N VAL A 18 -0.34 -29.32 -15.64
CA VAL A 18 -1.62 -29.54 -14.96
C VAL A 18 -2.24 -28.19 -14.61
N ASN A 19 -3.31 -27.82 -15.33
CA ASN A 19 -4.10 -26.61 -15.09
C ASN A 19 -5.50 -26.98 -14.63
N THR A 20 -5.66 -27.17 -13.32
CA THR A 20 -6.94 -27.56 -12.69
C THR A 20 -7.33 -26.57 -11.60
N ALA A 21 -8.52 -26.74 -11.03
CA ALA A 21 -8.93 -26.03 -9.82
C ALA A 21 -7.93 -26.23 -8.65
N PHE A 22 -7.25 -27.38 -8.57
CA PHE A 22 -6.18 -27.59 -7.59
C PHE A 22 -4.99 -26.67 -7.87
N THR A 23 -4.58 -26.54 -9.13
CA THR A 23 -3.52 -25.62 -9.56
C THR A 23 -3.84 -24.20 -9.16
N VAL A 24 -5.07 -23.72 -9.44
CA VAL A 24 -5.54 -22.40 -8.99
C VAL A 24 -5.34 -22.25 -7.48
N ASN A 25 -5.84 -23.19 -6.67
CA ASN A 25 -5.75 -23.12 -5.22
C ASN A 25 -4.30 -23.10 -4.71
N VAL A 26 -3.40 -23.88 -5.31
CA VAL A 26 -1.97 -23.88 -4.98
C VAL A 26 -1.34 -22.51 -5.24
N TYR A 27 -1.60 -21.92 -6.40
CA TYR A 27 -1.07 -20.60 -6.75
C TYR A 27 -1.65 -19.48 -5.88
N GLU A 28 -2.95 -19.51 -5.58
CA GLU A 28 -3.60 -18.53 -4.70
C GLU A 28 -3.03 -18.62 -3.28
N THR A 29 -2.92 -19.83 -2.74
CA THR A 29 -2.37 -20.05 -1.39
C THR A 29 -0.92 -19.60 -1.32
N HIS A 30 -0.11 -19.93 -2.33
CA HIS A 30 1.28 -19.48 -2.34
C HIS A 30 1.39 -17.97 -2.50
N GLY A 31 0.54 -17.34 -3.32
CA GLY A 31 0.49 -15.88 -3.44
C GLY A 31 0.23 -15.20 -2.11
N ARG A 32 -0.73 -15.70 -1.32
CA ARG A 32 -1.01 -15.20 0.03
C ARG A 32 0.18 -15.39 0.98
N ILE A 33 0.77 -16.59 1.01
CA ILE A 33 1.98 -16.87 1.82
C ILE A 33 3.14 -15.93 1.43
N ALA A 34 3.30 -15.62 0.14
CA ALA A 34 4.33 -14.69 -0.31
C ALA A 34 4.09 -13.26 0.22
N LEU A 35 2.83 -12.80 0.26
CA LEU A 35 2.48 -11.51 0.87
C LEU A 35 2.80 -11.47 2.37
N GLU A 36 2.50 -12.54 3.11
CA GLU A 36 2.82 -12.62 4.55
C GLU A 36 4.33 -12.55 4.82
N ASN A 37 5.14 -13.07 3.89
CA ASN A 37 6.60 -13.06 3.99
C ASN A 37 7.25 -11.82 3.33
N CYS A 38 6.44 -10.83 2.92
CA CYS A 38 6.92 -9.64 2.20
C CYS A 38 7.70 -9.95 0.89
N ASP A 39 7.50 -11.12 0.29
CA ASP A 39 8.18 -11.54 -0.95
C ASP A 39 7.33 -11.14 -2.17
N LEU A 40 7.44 -9.86 -2.53
CA LEU A 40 6.71 -9.29 -3.67
C LEU A 40 7.10 -9.92 -5.01
N ASN A 41 8.33 -10.44 -5.14
CA ASN A 41 8.80 -11.07 -6.36
C ASN A 41 8.12 -12.43 -6.57
N GLU A 42 8.06 -13.24 -5.52
CA GLU A 42 7.35 -14.53 -5.56
C GLU A 42 5.84 -14.35 -5.69
N PHE A 43 5.27 -13.34 -5.00
CA PHE A 43 3.87 -12.95 -5.19
C PHE A 43 3.57 -12.59 -6.65
N ASN A 44 4.41 -11.76 -7.29
CA ASN A 44 4.19 -11.34 -8.67
C ASN A 44 4.29 -12.52 -9.67
N GLN A 45 5.13 -13.52 -9.39
CA GLN A 45 5.16 -14.76 -10.16
C GLN A 45 3.84 -15.55 -10.02
N CYS A 46 3.31 -15.68 -8.79
CA CYS A 46 1.98 -16.26 -8.58
C CYS A 46 0.90 -15.50 -9.36
N GLN A 47 0.88 -14.17 -9.18
CA GLN A 47 -0.08 -13.25 -9.78
C GLN A 47 -0.11 -13.37 -11.31
N THR A 48 1.06 -13.47 -11.95
CA THR A 48 1.16 -13.58 -13.40
C THR A 48 0.53 -14.87 -13.92
N GLN A 49 0.80 -15.99 -13.26
CA GLN A 49 0.22 -17.28 -13.64
C GLN A 49 -1.28 -17.36 -13.32
N LEU A 50 -1.73 -16.74 -12.23
CA LEU A 50 -3.14 -16.74 -11.84
C LEU A 50 -4.04 -16.06 -12.87
N LYS A 51 -3.53 -15.10 -13.65
CA LYS A 51 -4.31 -14.46 -14.72
C LYS A 51 -4.84 -15.46 -15.74
N SER A 52 -3.99 -16.36 -16.26
CA SER A 52 -4.43 -17.39 -17.21
C SER A 52 -5.24 -18.47 -16.52
N LEU A 53 -4.81 -18.94 -15.34
CA LEU A 53 -5.51 -19.98 -14.59
C LEU A 53 -6.94 -19.56 -14.21
N HIS A 54 -7.16 -18.30 -13.80
CA HIS A 54 -8.48 -17.76 -13.50
C HIS A 54 -9.37 -17.61 -14.73
N TYR A 55 -8.78 -17.31 -15.89
CA TYR A 55 -9.51 -17.26 -17.16
C TYR A 55 -9.95 -18.67 -17.59
N ASP A 56 -9.05 -19.65 -17.49
CA ASP A 56 -9.29 -21.01 -18.00
C ASP A 56 -10.17 -21.86 -17.06
N GLN A 57 -9.96 -21.75 -15.74
CA GLN A 57 -10.60 -22.64 -14.74
C GLN A 57 -11.68 -21.94 -13.92
N GLY A 58 -11.68 -20.60 -13.90
CA GLY A 58 -12.48 -19.81 -12.97
C GLY A 58 -11.95 -19.86 -11.53
N SER A 59 -12.30 -18.85 -10.73
CA SER A 59 -12.08 -18.84 -9.29
C SER A 59 -13.05 -17.90 -8.60
N LYS A 60 -13.43 -18.23 -7.36
CA LYS A 60 -14.18 -17.32 -6.47
C LYS A 60 -13.31 -16.16 -5.98
N ASN A 61 -11.99 -16.35 -5.95
CA ASN A 61 -11.03 -15.36 -5.47
C ASN A 61 -10.45 -14.52 -6.62
N ARG A 62 -11.05 -14.57 -7.82
CA ARG A 62 -10.57 -13.83 -8.98
C ARG A 62 -10.52 -12.31 -8.70
N ASP A 63 -11.57 -11.78 -8.09
CA ASP A 63 -11.67 -10.35 -7.76
C ASP A 63 -10.60 -9.91 -6.74
N GLU A 64 -10.31 -10.75 -5.74
CA GLU A 64 -9.23 -10.54 -4.77
C GLU A 64 -7.86 -10.39 -5.46
N PHE A 65 -7.50 -11.32 -6.34
CA PHE A 65 -6.20 -11.27 -7.02
C PHE A 65 -6.12 -10.16 -8.07
N ILE A 66 -7.23 -9.79 -8.72
CA ILE A 66 -7.25 -8.61 -9.59
C ILE A 66 -7.02 -7.34 -8.78
N ALA A 67 -7.64 -7.23 -7.59
CA ALA A 67 -7.43 -6.12 -6.67
C ALA A 67 -5.96 -6.02 -6.25
N TYR A 68 -5.35 -7.14 -5.85
CA TYR A 68 -3.92 -7.19 -5.51
C TYR A 68 -3.03 -6.80 -6.68
N GLY A 69 -3.35 -7.25 -7.89
CA GLY A 69 -2.63 -6.86 -9.11
C GLY A 69 -2.68 -5.35 -9.38
N LEU A 70 -3.83 -4.70 -9.12
CA LEU A 70 -3.98 -3.25 -9.25
C LEU A 70 -3.16 -2.50 -8.20
N LEU A 71 -3.20 -2.95 -6.94
CA LEU A 71 -2.39 -2.37 -5.86
C LEU A 71 -0.91 -2.53 -6.14
N TYR A 72 -0.47 -3.72 -6.54
CA TYR A 72 0.92 -3.99 -6.91
C TYR A 72 1.39 -3.10 -8.08
N ALA A 73 0.55 -2.86 -9.08
CA ALA A 73 0.87 -1.94 -10.16
C ALA A 73 1.02 -0.48 -9.69
N CYS A 74 0.21 -0.05 -8.72
CA CYS A 74 0.37 1.26 -8.07
C CYS A 74 1.71 1.37 -7.32
N LEU A 75 2.14 0.28 -6.67
CA LEU A 75 3.42 0.22 -5.95
C LEU A 75 4.62 0.36 -6.91
N ILE A 76 4.59 -0.33 -8.06
CA ILE A 76 5.70 -0.26 -9.03
C ILE A 76 5.70 1.04 -9.82
N LYS A 77 4.56 1.71 -10.00
CA LYS A 77 4.52 2.99 -10.74
C LYS A 77 5.50 4.02 -10.17
N GLU A 78 5.63 4.07 -8.84
CA GLU A 78 6.61 4.94 -8.18
C GLU A 78 8.06 4.60 -8.54
N LYS A 79 8.32 3.35 -8.97
CA LYS A 79 9.64 2.83 -9.33
C LYS A 79 9.96 2.90 -10.83
N GLY A 80 8.99 3.25 -11.69
CA GLY A 80 9.23 3.42 -13.13
C GLY A 80 8.00 3.28 -14.04
N SER A 81 8.20 3.50 -15.34
CA SER A 81 7.15 3.50 -16.38
C SER A 81 6.41 2.16 -16.54
N ALA A 82 7.04 1.04 -16.17
CA ALA A 82 6.42 -0.29 -16.22
C ALA A 82 5.16 -0.39 -15.35
N GLY A 83 5.06 0.39 -14.27
CA GLY A 83 3.88 0.40 -13.41
C GLY A 83 2.66 1.04 -14.07
N GLU A 84 2.83 2.03 -14.95
CA GLU A 84 1.71 2.69 -15.63
C GLU A 84 1.02 1.75 -16.62
N GLU A 85 1.80 0.98 -17.40
CA GLU A 85 1.26 -0.10 -18.22
C GLU A 85 0.56 -1.18 -17.37
N GLY A 86 1.15 -1.51 -16.22
CA GLY A 86 0.56 -2.44 -15.25
C GLY A 86 -0.82 -1.99 -14.78
N ILE A 87 -0.97 -0.71 -14.44
CA ILE A 87 -2.24 -0.12 -14.01
C ILE A 87 -3.26 -0.19 -15.16
N ILE A 88 -2.88 0.18 -16.39
CA ILE A 88 -3.78 0.11 -17.54
C ILE A 88 -4.27 -1.32 -17.77
N LYS A 89 -3.37 -2.31 -17.71
CA LYS A 89 -3.71 -3.72 -17.85
C LYS A 89 -4.67 -4.18 -16.75
N ALA A 90 -4.40 -3.82 -15.49
CA ALA A 90 -5.25 -4.16 -14.36
C ALA A 90 -6.64 -3.49 -14.47
N LEU A 91 -6.71 -2.23 -14.91
CA LEU A 91 -8.00 -1.53 -15.10
C LEU A 91 -8.86 -2.17 -16.20
N LYS A 92 -8.25 -2.68 -17.28
CA LYS A 92 -8.99 -3.43 -18.30
C LYS A 92 -9.59 -4.71 -17.74
N GLU A 93 -8.85 -5.41 -16.90
CA GLU A 93 -9.32 -6.62 -16.23
C GLU A 93 -10.48 -6.31 -15.28
N VAL A 94 -10.39 -5.23 -14.51
CA VAL A 94 -11.48 -4.74 -13.63
C VAL A 94 -12.74 -4.41 -14.43
N GLU A 95 -12.61 -3.76 -15.59
CA GLU A 95 -13.75 -3.42 -16.43
C GLU A 95 -14.40 -4.67 -17.07
N SER A 96 -13.60 -5.68 -17.43
CA SER A 96 -14.11 -6.98 -17.84
C SER A 96 -14.96 -7.61 -16.73
N ARG A 97 -14.49 -7.55 -15.48
CA ARG A 97 -15.24 -8.09 -14.32
C ARG A 97 -16.52 -7.32 -14.04
N ARG A 98 -16.52 -5.99 -14.22
CA ARG A 98 -17.73 -5.16 -14.11
C ARG A 98 -18.79 -5.54 -15.15
N SER A 99 -18.37 -5.92 -16.35
CA SER A 99 -19.30 -6.38 -17.39
C SER A 99 -19.95 -7.72 -17.03
N ASP A 100 -19.26 -8.55 -16.25
CA ASP A 100 -19.75 -9.87 -15.79
C ASP A 100 -20.69 -9.78 -14.57
N GLY A 101 -20.79 -8.63 -13.88
CA GLY A 101 -21.63 -8.45 -12.69
C GLY A 101 -21.17 -7.32 -11.74
N ASN A 102 -21.67 -7.33 -10.50
CA ASN A 102 -21.24 -6.37 -9.48
C ASN A 102 -19.77 -6.60 -9.09
N LEU A 103 -19.02 -5.51 -8.96
CA LEU A 103 -17.64 -5.52 -8.47
C LEU A 103 -17.61 -5.98 -7.02
N GLY A 104 -16.74 -6.94 -6.69
CA GLY A 104 -16.41 -7.29 -5.31
C GLY A 104 -15.92 -6.08 -4.50
N GLU A 105 -16.04 -6.19 -3.18
CA GLU A 105 -15.56 -5.17 -2.23
C GLU A 105 -14.06 -4.90 -2.41
N GLU A 106 -13.28 -5.95 -2.67
CA GLU A 106 -11.83 -5.90 -2.91
C GLU A 106 -11.48 -5.02 -4.11
N LEU A 107 -12.24 -5.13 -5.21
CA LEU A 107 -12.01 -4.33 -6.42
C LEU A 107 -12.41 -2.88 -6.22
N SER A 108 -13.55 -2.64 -5.57
CA SER A 108 -14.00 -1.29 -5.22
C SER A 108 -12.98 -0.57 -4.34
N HIS A 109 -12.46 -1.28 -3.34
CA HIS A 109 -11.39 -0.79 -2.47
C HIS A 109 -10.13 -0.45 -3.26
N ALA A 110 -9.59 -1.37 -4.06
CA ALA A 110 -8.36 -1.14 -4.83
C ALA A 110 -8.50 0.02 -5.84
N LEU A 111 -9.67 0.18 -6.47
CA LEU A 111 -9.98 1.33 -7.32
C LEU A 111 -9.97 2.64 -6.53
N SER A 112 -10.51 2.64 -5.31
CA SER A 112 -10.54 3.79 -4.42
C SER A 112 -9.14 4.18 -3.96
N VAL A 113 -8.29 3.19 -3.62
CA VAL A 113 -6.87 3.39 -3.29
C VAL A 113 -6.11 4.00 -4.45
N ARG A 114 -6.26 3.45 -5.67
CA ARG A 114 -5.61 4.03 -6.85
C ARG A 114 -6.07 5.47 -7.09
N ARG A 115 -7.37 5.77 -6.91
CA ARG A 115 -7.91 7.12 -7.10
C ARG A 115 -7.40 8.09 -6.05
N SER A 116 -7.27 7.67 -4.78
CA SER A 116 -6.74 8.51 -3.72
C SER A 116 -5.28 8.85 -3.98
N LEU A 117 -4.47 7.89 -4.43
CA LEU A 117 -3.08 8.13 -4.85
C LEU A 117 -3.00 9.09 -6.05
N ALA A 118 -3.78 8.86 -7.10
CA ALA A 118 -3.77 9.71 -8.29
C ALA A 118 -4.23 11.15 -8.04
N SER A 119 -5.10 11.36 -7.06
CA SER A 119 -5.60 12.69 -6.65
C SER A 119 -4.84 13.30 -5.48
N SER A 120 -3.77 12.65 -4.98
CA SER A 120 -3.03 13.06 -3.78
C SER A 120 -3.92 13.25 -2.54
N ASN A 121 -5.02 12.48 -2.44
CA ASN A 121 -5.88 12.46 -1.26
C ASN A 121 -5.35 11.45 -0.24
N PHE A 122 -4.28 11.83 0.45
CA PHE A 122 -3.59 10.95 1.40
C PHE A 122 -4.41 10.59 2.64
N PRO A 123 -5.22 11.47 3.25
CA PRO A 123 -6.10 11.07 4.35
C PRO A 123 -7.04 9.92 3.98
N LEU A 124 -7.64 9.97 2.77
CA LEU A 124 -8.46 8.88 2.25
C LEU A 124 -7.64 7.60 2.01
N PHE A 125 -6.39 7.72 1.54
CA PHE A 125 -5.52 6.56 1.39
C PHE A 125 -5.26 5.86 2.73
N PHE A 126 -4.97 6.61 3.80
CA PHE A 126 -4.74 6.03 5.13
C PHE A 126 -6.02 5.46 5.74
N SER A 127 -7.18 6.07 5.52
CA SER A 127 -8.46 5.46 5.96
C SER A 127 -8.74 4.16 5.21
N LEU A 128 -8.47 4.11 3.90
CA LEU A 128 -8.61 2.89 3.09
C LEU A 128 -7.62 1.80 3.52
N TYR A 129 -6.43 2.18 3.97
CA TYR A 129 -5.46 1.24 4.54
C TYR A 129 -6.00 0.57 5.81
N LEU A 130 -6.64 1.31 6.72
CA LEU A 130 -7.24 0.75 7.93
C LEU A 130 -8.44 -0.16 7.63
N SER A 131 -9.19 0.14 6.57
CA SER A 131 -10.32 -0.66 6.10
C SER A 131 -9.95 -1.62 4.96
N ALA A 132 -8.70 -2.09 4.91
CA ALA A 132 -8.21 -2.93 3.82
C ALA A 132 -8.85 -4.33 3.85
N PRO A 133 -9.53 -4.77 2.79
CA PRO A 133 -10.13 -6.10 2.74
C PRO A 133 -9.06 -7.16 2.47
N LYS A 134 -9.28 -8.36 3.04
CA LYS A 134 -8.41 -9.54 2.86
C LYS A 134 -6.95 -9.21 3.22
N MET A 135 -6.02 -9.47 2.31
CA MET A 135 -4.58 -9.26 2.49
C MET A 135 -4.08 -8.01 1.75
N SER A 136 -4.99 -7.09 1.39
CA SER A 136 -4.63 -5.86 0.68
C SER A 136 -3.65 -4.99 1.49
N ALA A 137 -3.76 -5.03 2.83
CA ALA A 137 -2.88 -4.32 3.75
C ALA A 137 -1.39 -4.65 3.53
N TYR A 138 -1.05 -5.93 3.33
CA TYR A 138 0.34 -6.37 3.11
C TYR A 138 0.99 -5.70 1.89
N ILE A 139 0.22 -5.47 0.82
CA ILE A 139 0.73 -4.77 -0.38
C ILE A 139 0.83 -3.27 -0.11
N MET A 140 -0.16 -2.71 0.60
CA MET A 140 -0.20 -1.28 0.93
C MET A 140 0.88 -0.87 1.94
N ASP A 141 1.32 -1.77 2.83
CA ASP A 141 2.41 -1.54 3.78
C ASP A 141 3.67 -1.03 3.08
N HIS A 142 3.99 -1.62 1.92
CA HIS A 142 5.12 -1.21 1.10
C HIS A 142 4.96 0.20 0.47
N MET A 143 3.74 0.72 0.40
CA MET A 143 3.48 2.08 -0.09
C MET A 143 3.56 3.14 1.02
N ILE A 144 3.32 2.76 2.28
CA ILE A 144 3.19 3.70 3.41
C ILE A 144 4.38 4.67 3.50
N PRO A 145 5.66 4.24 3.49
CA PRO A 145 6.79 5.16 3.65
C PRO A 145 6.81 6.24 2.56
N THR A 146 6.68 5.82 1.29
CA THR A 146 6.66 6.72 0.14
C THR A 146 5.48 7.68 0.20
N VAL A 147 4.29 7.16 0.48
CA VAL A 147 3.06 7.95 0.55
C VAL A 147 3.13 9.00 1.67
N ARG A 148 3.69 8.65 2.83
CA ARG A 148 3.90 9.61 3.93
C ARG A 148 4.82 10.76 3.54
N VAL A 149 5.92 10.48 2.85
CA VAL A 149 6.85 11.53 2.36
C VAL A 149 6.18 12.40 1.29
N LEU A 150 5.43 11.79 0.36
CA LEU A 150 4.65 12.53 -0.63
C LEU A 150 3.60 13.44 0.03
N ALA A 151 2.90 12.92 1.04
CA ALA A 151 1.93 13.69 1.81
C ALA A 151 2.56 14.89 2.49
N ALA A 152 3.73 14.73 3.13
CA ALA A 152 4.48 15.83 3.72
C ALA A 152 4.89 16.88 2.67
N ARG A 153 5.39 16.45 1.49
CA ARG A 153 5.76 17.35 0.39
C ARG A 153 4.59 18.17 -0.13
N VAL A 154 3.44 17.52 -0.34
CA VAL A 154 2.23 18.19 -0.83
C VAL A 154 1.68 19.14 0.23
N MET A 155 1.65 18.71 1.49
CA MET A 155 1.19 19.52 2.63
C MET A 155 1.99 20.83 2.77
N VAL A 156 3.32 20.77 2.72
CA VAL A 156 4.18 21.96 2.83
C VAL A 156 3.97 22.93 1.66
N LYS A 157 3.65 22.42 0.47
CA LYS A 157 3.37 23.26 -0.71
C LYS A 157 1.97 23.87 -0.71
N ALA A 158 0.97 23.12 -0.23
CA ALA A 158 -0.44 23.48 -0.33
C ALA A 158 -0.89 24.49 0.76
N PHE A 159 -0.34 24.39 1.97
CA PHE A 159 -0.72 25.23 3.10
C PHE A 159 0.33 26.32 3.36
N LYS A 160 -0.08 27.57 3.61
CA LYS A 160 0.80 28.68 4.02
C LYS A 160 0.11 29.59 5.05
N PRO A 161 0.84 30.22 6.00
CA PRO A 161 2.28 30.05 6.26
C PRO A 161 2.60 28.88 7.21
N SER A 162 1.59 28.31 7.86
CA SER A 162 1.76 27.21 8.81
C SER A 162 0.56 26.29 8.85
N LEU A 163 0.74 25.06 9.35
CA LEU A 163 -0.32 24.09 9.57
C LEU A 163 -0.29 23.59 11.02
N GLY A 164 -1.46 23.44 11.65
CA GLY A 164 -1.59 22.89 13.01
C GLY A 164 -1.08 21.45 13.11
N GLY A 165 -0.45 21.09 14.22
CA GLY A 165 0.20 19.80 14.43
C GLY A 165 -0.72 18.60 14.26
N ALA A 166 -1.95 18.65 14.80
CA ALA A 166 -2.94 17.59 14.63
C ALA A 166 -3.34 17.39 13.15
N ALA A 167 -3.55 18.50 12.43
CA ALA A 167 -3.86 18.45 11.00
C ALA A 167 -2.66 17.93 10.18
N ALA A 168 -1.43 18.32 10.55
CA ALA A 168 -0.21 17.83 9.92
C ALA A 168 -0.02 16.32 10.14
N ALA A 169 -0.17 15.84 11.39
CA ALA A 169 -0.10 14.42 11.74
C ALA A 169 -1.17 13.59 11.02
N ARG A 170 -2.37 14.15 10.81
CA ARG A 170 -3.41 13.52 9.99
C ARG A 170 -3.03 13.40 8.52
N MET A 171 -2.46 14.46 7.94
CA MET A 171 -2.06 14.45 6.54
C MET A 171 -1.02 13.37 6.23
N VAL A 172 -0.11 13.11 7.18
CA VAL A 172 0.91 12.05 7.06
C VAL A 172 0.46 10.69 7.65
N GLY A 173 -0.81 10.53 8.00
CA GLY A 173 -1.37 9.23 8.35
C GLY A 173 -0.94 8.66 9.70
N PHE A 174 -0.66 9.52 10.70
CA PHE A 174 -0.51 9.10 12.09
C PHE A 174 -1.79 9.32 12.90
N TYR A 175 -2.63 10.28 12.52
CA TYR A 175 -3.90 10.54 13.20
C TYR A 175 -5.07 10.41 12.22
N THR A 176 -5.96 9.44 12.42
CA THR A 176 -7.23 9.34 11.71
C THR A 176 -8.36 9.19 12.72
N GLU A 177 -9.37 10.06 12.65
CA GLU A 177 -10.59 9.90 13.47
C GLU A 177 -11.24 8.56 13.11
N GLY A 178 -11.35 7.66 14.09
CA GLY A 178 -11.83 6.28 13.88
C GLY A 178 -10.75 5.19 13.95
N GLY A 179 -9.63 5.43 14.66
CA GLY A 179 -8.62 4.41 14.94
C GLY A 179 -9.21 3.14 15.54
N ASN A 180 -8.56 2.00 15.26
CA ASN A 180 -8.99 0.67 15.73
C ASN A 180 -9.23 0.70 17.25
N GLU A 181 -10.39 0.24 17.71
CA GLU A 181 -10.75 0.10 19.14
C GLU A 181 -9.79 -0.83 19.93
N TYR A 182 -8.81 -1.43 19.25
CA TYR A 182 -7.85 -2.41 19.77
C TYR A 182 -6.41 -1.87 19.90
N GLU A 183 -6.12 -0.63 19.50
CA GLU A 183 -4.81 -0.01 19.74
C GLU A 183 -4.85 0.85 21.01
N ASP A 184 -3.99 0.49 21.98
CA ASP A 184 -3.85 1.15 23.30
C ASP A 184 -3.17 2.54 23.22
N THR A 185 -2.89 3.02 22.00
CA THR A 185 -2.21 4.28 21.74
C THR A 185 -3.18 5.46 21.76
N THR A 186 -2.88 6.44 22.59
CA THR A 186 -3.70 7.66 22.70
C THR A 186 -3.55 8.54 21.46
N ALA A 187 -4.58 9.34 21.16
CA ALA A 187 -4.51 10.36 20.09
C ALA A 187 -3.30 11.28 20.22
N GLU A 188 -2.87 11.59 21.45
CA GLU A 188 -1.71 12.43 21.73
C GLU A 188 -0.38 11.75 21.34
N GLU A 189 -0.24 10.45 21.56
CA GLU A 189 0.94 9.67 21.18
C GLU A 189 1.10 9.59 19.66
N GLU A 190 0.00 9.36 18.94
CA GLU A 190 0.02 9.35 17.48
C GLU A 190 0.37 10.72 16.88
N ILE A 191 -0.18 11.81 17.44
CA ILE A 191 0.20 13.18 17.06
C ILE A 191 1.69 13.41 17.33
N SER A 192 2.22 12.87 18.43
CA SER A 192 3.65 12.94 18.77
C SER A 192 4.53 12.14 17.80
N ARG A 193 4.09 10.95 17.34
CA ARG A 193 4.78 10.18 16.29
C ARG A 193 4.79 10.93 14.96
N GLY A 194 3.67 11.54 14.58
CA GLY A 194 3.57 12.40 13.40
C GLY A 194 4.54 13.59 13.47
N LYS A 195 4.67 14.21 14.65
CA LYS A 195 5.67 15.27 14.91
C LYS A 195 7.09 14.77 14.65
N LYS A 196 7.47 13.62 15.23
CA LYS A 196 8.81 13.02 15.05
C LYS A 196 9.10 12.71 13.59
N PHE A 197 8.15 12.10 12.88
CA PHE A 197 8.27 11.82 11.46
C PHE A 197 8.50 13.09 10.64
N LEU A 198 7.66 14.11 10.83
CA LEU A 198 7.80 15.37 10.09
C LEU A 198 9.14 16.06 10.37
N SER A 199 9.63 16.02 11.61
CA SER A 199 10.98 16.48 11.94
C SER A 199 12.07 15.68 11.22
N SER A 200 11.97 14.35 11.18
CA SER A 200 12.95 13.52 10.44
C SER A 200 12.94 13.76 8.94
N CYS A 201 11.82 14.23 8.38
CA CYS A 201 11.71 14.62 6.98
C CYS A 201 12.21 16.05 6.69
N GLY A 202 12.74 16.78 7.68
CA GLY A 202 13.22 18.16 7.50
C GLY A 202 12.17 19.26 7.66
N CYS A 203 10.97 18.95 8.17
CA CYS A 203 9.98 19.99 8.47
C CYS A 203 10.38 20.81 9.70
N ILE A 204 10.25 22.13 9.60
CA ILE A 204 10.46 23.05 10.71
C ILE A 204 9.20 23.08 11.58
N ILE A 205 9.36 22.71 12.85
CA ILE A 205 8.27 22.65 13.81
C ILE A 205 8.39 23.80 14.81
N VAL A 206 7.33 24.59 14.93
CA VAL A 206 7.23 25.74 15.83
C VAL A 206 6.29 25.38 16.98
N SER A 207 6.78 25.49 18.21
CA SER A 207 5.94 25.29 19.40
C SER A 207 5.10 26.54 19.66
N CYS A 208 3.79 26.38 19.86
CA CYS A 208 2.88 27.49 20.12
C CYS A 208 2.59 27.60 21.63
N GLY A 209 3.31 28.49 22.32
CA GLY A 209 2.97 28.89 23.69
C GLY A 209 3.15 27.79 24.77
N LYS A 210 2.41 27.92 25.87
CA LYS A 210 2.44 26.98 27.01
C LYS A 210 1.48 25.81 26.73
N GLY A 211 1.99 24.70 26.19
CA GLY A 211 1.23 23.47 25.95
C GLY A 211 1.94 22.48 25.04
N THR A 212 1.27 21.39 24.68
CA THR A 212 1.72 20.39 23.68
C THR A 212 1.43 20.82 22.24
N GLU A 213 0.85 22.01 22.02
CA GLU A 213 0.50 22.51 20.70
C GLU A 213 1.73 22.92 19.88
N TRP A 214 1.80 22.39 18.66
CA TRP A 214 2.85 22.69 17.69
C TRP A 214 2.26 22.95 16.31
N LYS A 215 3.01 23.63 15.46
CA LYS A 215 2.67 23.90 14.06
C LYS A 215 3.86 23.60 13.16
N VAL A 216 3.59 23.19 11.93
CA VAL A 216 4.60 23.09 10.88
C VAL A 216 4.71 24.45 10.20
N ASP A 217 5.91 25.02 10.13
CA ASP A 217 6.20 26.17 9.27
C ASP A 217 6.33 25.67 7.83
N THR A 218 5.23 25.72 7.09
CA THR A 218 5.18 25.23 5.71
C THR A 218 5.86 26.18 4.72
N LYS A 219 6.18 27.42 5.13
CA LYS A 219 6.87 28.37 4.25
C LYS A 219 8.37 28.05 4.16
N ASN A 220 8.97 27.69 5.28
CA ASN A 220 10.42 27.50 5.38
C ASN A 220 10.84 26.03 5.43
N SER A 221 9.90 25.09 5.51
CA SER A 221 10.19 23.65 5.48
C SER A 221 10.59 23.16 4.08
N ALA A 222 11.58 22.28 4.01
CA ALA A 222 11.93 21.51 2.83
C ALA A 222 11.86 20.02 3.18
N VAL A 223 11.09 19.24 2.41
CA VAL A 223 10.79 17.85 2.75
C VAL A 223 11.69 16.88 1.99
N HIS A 224 12.46 16.12 2.74
CA HIS A 224 13.33 15.04 2.27
C HIS A 224 12.84 13.71 2.85
N PRO A 225 13.11 12.56 2.18
CA PRO A 225 12.97 11.27 2.83
C PRO A 225 13.79 11.27 4.13
N PRO A 226 13.31 10.65 5.22
CA PRO A 226 14.12 10.53 6.43
C PRO A 226 15.44 9.84 6.10
N GLU A 227 16.55 10.30 6.69
CA GLU A 227 17.83 9.62 6.56
C GLU A 227 17.69 8.22 7.18
N ASP A 228 17.85 7.18 6.37
CA ASP A 228 17.93 5.81 6.86
C ASP A 228 19.17 5.73 7.74
N ASN A 229 18.98 5.69 9.06
CA ASN A 229 20.06 5.39 10.00
C ASN A 229 20.29 3.87 10.08
N ASP A 230 20.16 3.19 8.95
CA ASP A 230 20.50 1.79 8.79
C ASP A 230 21.94 1.74 8.28
N GLY A 231 22.84 1.70 9.26
CA GLY A 231 24.14 1.08 9.06
C GLY A 231 23.93 -0.40 8.78
N GLU A 232 23.66 -0.75 7.53
CA GLU A 232 24.08 -2.03 6.98
C GLU A 232 25.25 -1.73 6.05
N GLU A 233 26.43 -2.10 6.54
CA GLU A 233 27.65 -2.25 5.77
C GLU A 233 27.32 -3.11 4.53
N GLU A 234 27.13 -2.46 3.37
CA GLU A 234 27.52 -3.07 2.12
C GLU A 234 29.05 -3.25 2.17
N GLN A 235 29.51 -4.41 2.63
CA GLN A 235 30.78 -4.99 2.24
C GLN A 235 30.71 -6.52 2.27
N PRO A 236 31.41 -7.22 1.36
CA PRO A 236 31.64 -6.91 -0.05
C PRO A 236 31.15 -8.02 -1.01
#